data_AF-A0A955QSI0-F1
#
_entry.id   AF-A0A955QSI0-F1
#
_cell.length_a   1.000
_cell.length_b   1.000
_cell.length_c   1.000
_cell.angle_alpha   90.00
_cell.angle_beta   90.00
_cell.angle_gamma   90.00
#
_symmetry.space_group_name_H-M   'P 1'
#
loop_
_entity.id
_entity.type
_entity.pdbx_description
1 polymer ?
#
loop_
_entity_poly.entity_id
_entity_poly.type
_entity_poly.pdbx_seq_one_letter_code
_entity_poly.pdbx_strand_id
1 'polypeptide(L)'
;MAKSLGKLKRFSLQEYWGEEFGKFSSWLSQEEILEMIGESVGVELVLARQEPLVANLKGGGVVAKTAKTHDNVLIQGQLGSIHDDDVGKLVSSASDIEAIIIIWIASKISPEHRKVLDWLNHISRTDIGFYGIELELWRIDDSAPAPNLSIVCQPNQWARSPNQENNSQEMTGTGEVKLDTQESKKESSSERKGDWSKRPSERLTPSPQQKSSAQVKDDVSIRENFVYTKSF
;
A
#
# COMPACT_ATOMS: atom_id res chain seq x y z
N MET A 1 -7.11 21.89 47.94
CA MET A 1 -5.82 21.97 47.21
C MET A 1 -6.03 21.37 45.83
N ALA A 2 -5.49 21.99 44.77
CA ALA A 2 -5.52 21.39 43.44
C ALA A 2 -4.58 20.17 43.39
N LYS A 3 -5.02 19.06 42.80
CA LYS A 3 -4.17 17.89 42.59
C LYS A 3 -3.13 18.21 41.50
N SER A 4 -1.87 17.83 41.70
CA SER A 4 -0.81 17.97 40.70
C SER A 4 -1.01 16.98 39.56
N LEU A 5 -0.79 17.43 38.32
CA LEU A 5 -0.82 16.59 37.12
C LEU A 5 0.62 16.34 36.63
N GLY A 6 0.85 15.14 36.09
CA GLY A 6 2.14 14.77 35.50
C GLY A 6 2.36 15.41 34.12
N LYS A 7 3.62 15.44 33.68
CA LYS A 7 4.02 16.00 32.38
C LYS A 7 4.12 14.90 31.34
N LEU A 8 3.30 15.02 30.29
CA LEU A 8 3.38 14.16 29.13
C LEU A 8 4.64 14.48 28.31
N LYS A 9 5.43 13.47 27.97
CA LYS A 9 6.64 13.57 27.13
C LYS A 9 6.58 12.54 26.02
N ARG A 10 7.03 12.94 24.82
CA ARG A 10 7.14 12.07 23.64
C ARG A 10 8.59 11.63 23.43
N PHE A 11 8.79 10.41 22.95
CA PHE A 11 10.10 9.86 22.57
C PHE A 11 10.20 9.63 21.07
N SER A 12 11.41 9.78 20.53
CA SER A 12 11.74 9.24 19.22
C SER A 12 11.85 7.72 19.31
N LEU A 13 11.31 7.00 18.31
CA LEU A 13 11.44 5.55 18.24
C LEU A 13 12.92 5.14 18.06
N GLN A 14 13.68 5.91 17.28
CA GLN A 14 15.12 5.69 17.08
C GLN A 14 15.92 5.92 18.37
N GLU A 15 15.54 6.89 19.21
CA GLU A 15 16.22 7.10 20.49
C GLU A 15 15.97 5.94 21.47
N TYR A 16 14.78 5.33 21.42
CA TYR A 16 14.41 4.25 22.33
C TYR A 16 14.96 2.88 21.91
N TRP A 17 14.81 2.50 20.64
CA TRP A 17 15.28 1.20 20.14
C TRP A 17 16.67 1.25 19.48
N GLY A 18 17.20 2.43 19.15
CA GLY A 18 18.42 2.58 18.37
C GLY A 18 18.19 2.35 16.87
N GLU A 19 19.29 2.34 16.11
CA GLU A 19 19.27 2.05 14.67
C GLU A 19 19.22 0.55 14.37
N GLU A 20 19.48 -0.30 15.37
CA GLU A 20 19.43 -1.75 15.19
C GLU A 20 18.00 -2.27 15.32
N PHE A 21 17.45 -2.70 14.19
CA PHE A 21 16.10 -3.25 14.05
C PHE A 21 15.80 -4.44 14.97
N GLY A 22 16.81 -5.16 15.47
CA GLY A 22 16.63 -6.36 16.29
C GLY A 22 15.85 -6.12 17.59
N LYS A 23 16.07 -4.99 18.27
CA LYS A 23 15.33 -4.68 19.51
C LYS A 23 13.85 -4.40 19.23
N PHE A 24 13.57 -3.71 18.13
CA PHE A 24 12.20 -3.41 17.72
C PHE A 24 11.46 -4.66 17.24
N SER A 25 12.10 -5.52 16.44
CA SER A 25 11.51 -6.82 16.07
C SER A 25 11.25 -7.70 17.30
N SER A 26 12.15 -7.69 18.29
CA SER A 26 11.96 -8.42 19.55
C SER A 26 10.77 -7.90 20.35
N TRP A 27 10.56 -6.58 20.36
CA TRP A 27 9.38 -5.95 20.95
C TRP A 27 8.10 -6.31 20.20
N LEU A 28 8.09 -6.27 18.87
CA LEU A 28 6.96 -6.69 18.04
C LEU A 28 6.59 -8.17 18.22
N SER A 29 7.55 -9.01 18.63
CA SER A 29 7.31 -10.45 18.84
C SER A 29 6.60 -10.76 20.16
N GLN A 30 6.42 -9.77 21.04
CA GLN A 30 5.76 -9.95 22.33
C GLN A 30 4.26 -10.18 22.13
N GLU A 31 3.70 -11.10 22.92
CA GLU A 31 2.28 -11.48 22.83
C GLU A 31 1.37 -10.28 23.10
N GLU A 32 1.68 -9.46 24.11
CA GLU A 32 0.87 -8.28 24.43
C GLU A 32 0.89 -7.22 23.31
N ILE A 33 1.99 -7.16 22.55
CA ILE A 33 2.13 -6.22 21.43
C ILE A 33 1.38 -6.72 20.20
N LEU A 34 1.42 -8.02 19.92
CA LEU A 34 0.60 -8.63 18.88
C LEU A 34 -0.89 -8.53 19.18
N GLU A 35 -1.29 -8.69 20.44
CA GLU A 35 -2.67 -8.45 20.90
C GLU A 35 -3.07 -7.00 20.64
N MET A 36 -2.28 -6.02 21.08
CA MET A 36 -2.55 -4.59 20.85
C MET A 36 -2.66 -4.23 19.36
N ILE A 37 -1.77 -4.74 18.51
CA ILE A 37 -1.83 -4.54 17.06
C ILE A 37 -3.09 -5.21 16.50
N GLY A 38 -3.36 -6.45 16.92
CA GLY A 38 -4.51 -7.24 16.50
C GLY A 38 -5.84 -6.57 16.81
N GLU A 39 -6.01 -6.06 18.03
CA GLU A 39 -7.17 -5.28 18.45
C GLU A 39 -7.37 -4.05 17.55
N SER A 40 -6.28 -3.35 17.22
CA SER A 40 -6.37 -2.16 16.38
C SER A 40 -6.91 -2.48 14.97
N VAL A 41 -6.48 -3.60 14.37
CA VAL A 41 -6.90 -4.00 13.02
C VAL A 41 -8.12 -4.94 13.00
N GLY A 42 -8.63 -5.33 14.17
CA GLY A 42 -9.77 -6.24 14.32
C GLY A 42 -9.47 -7.70 13.98
N VAL A 43 -8.23 -8.15 14.17
CA VAL A 43 -7.78 -9.52 13.86
C VAL A 43 -6.97 -10.09 15.01
N GLU A 44 -7.24 -11.32 15.42
CA GLU A 44 -6.43 -12.01 16.43
C GLU A 44 -5.14 -12.56 15.80
N LEU A 45 -3.99 -12.13 16.33
CA LEU A 45 -2.67 -12.40 15.77
C LEU A 45 -1.85 -13.32 16.67
N VAL A 46 -1.17 -14.29 16.08
CA VAL A 46 -0.27 -15.22 16.78
C VAL A 46 1.10 -15.21 16.10
N LEU A 47 2.18 -15.11 16.86
CA LEU A 47 3.54 -15.11 16.30
C LEU A 47 3.83 -16.42 15.55
N ALA A 48 4.36 -16.31 14.32
CA ALA A 48 4.80 -17.48 13.56
C ALA A 48 6.14 -18.00 14.10
N ARG A 49 6.13 -19.14 14.81
CA ARG A 49 7.33 -19.70 15.48
C ARG A 49 8.21 -20.61 14.61
N GLN A 50 7.72 -21.07 13.45
CA GLN A 50 8.34 -22.17 12.70
C GLN A 50 8.33 -21.98 11.18
N GLU A 51 8.99 -20.96 10.63
CA GLU A 51 9.36 -20.95 9.20
C GLU A 51 10.71 -20.25 8.99
N PRO A 52 11.56 -20.71 8.05
CA PRO A 52 12.81 -20.03 7.70
C PRO A 52 12.61 -18.61 7.14
N LEU A 53 11.36 -18.19 6.90
CA LEU A 53 10.96 -16.86 6.41
C LEU A 53 11.21 -15.73 7.43
N VAL A 54 11.26 -16.04 8.73
CA VAL A 54 11.41 -15.05 9.82
C VAL A 54 12.81 -14.41 9.85
N ALA A 55 13.82 -15.05 9.25
CA ALA A 55 15.21 -14.62 9.41
C ALA A 55 15.64 -13.44 8.51
N ASN A 56 14.84 -13.04 7.50
CA ASN A 56 15.31 -12.15 6.43
C ASN A 56 14.40 -10.95 6.12
N LEU A 57 13.50 -10.55 7.02
CA LEU A 57 12.75 -9.29 6.84
C LEU A 57 13.71 -8.10 6.91
N LYS A 58 14.11 -7.61 5.74
CA LYS A 58 14.96 -6.44 5.58
C LYS A 58 14.22 -5.22 6.15
N GLY A 59 14.69 -4.69 7.28
CA GLY A 59 14.16 -3.45 7.86
C GLY A 59 13.37 -3.59 9.17
N GLY A 60 13.40 -4.76 9.83
CA GLY A 60 12.76 -4.93 11.13
C GLY A 60 11.27 -5.22 11.06
N GLY A 61 10.86 -6.33 11.66
CA GLY A 61 9.51 -6.85 11.54
C GLY A 61 9.41 -8.28 12.04
N VAL A 62 8.18 -8.80 11.99
CA VAL A 62 7.83 -10.16 12.38
C VAL A 62 6.78 -10.72 11.43
N VAL A 63 6.73 -12.04 11.36
CA VAL A 63 5.62 -12.75 10.72
C VAL A 63 4.68 -13.26 11.79
N ALA A 64 3.41 -12.97 11.64
CA ALA A 64 2.34 -13.52 12.45
C ALA A 64 1.40 -14.35 11.57
N LYS A 65 0.49 -15.08 12.21
CA LYS A 65 -0.64 -15.75 11.56
C LYS A 65 -1.93 -15.29 12.21
N THR A 66 -3.01 -15.27 11.44
CA THR A 66 -4.34 -15.10 12.02
C THR A 66 -4.67 -16.32 12.88
N ALA A 67 -5.28 -16.12 14.05
CA ALA A 67 -5.64 -17.23 14.93
C ALA A 67 -6.70 -18.16 14.30
N LYS A 68 -7.63 -17.59 13.51
CA LYS A 68 -8.78 -18.31 12.95
C LYS A 68 -8.48 -19.10 11.68
N THR A 69 -7.76 -18.49 10.74
CA THR A 69 -7.55 -19.06 9.39
C THR A 69 -6.10 -19.47 9.16
N HIS A 70 -5.19 -19.13 10.08
CA HIS A 70 -3.75 -19.37 9.95
C HIS A 70 -3.11 -18.71 8.74
N ASP A 71 -3.73 -17.65 8.22
CA ASP A 71 -3.19 -16.91 7.09
C ASP A 71 -2.01 -16.04 7.52
N ASN A 72 -1.04 -15.86 6.62
CA ASN A 72 0.17 -15.12 6.90
C ASN A 72 -0.09 -13.62 7.03
N VAL A 73 0.53 -13.02 8.06
CA VAL A 73 0.48 -11.60 8.37
C VAL A 73 1.91 -11.07 8.44
N LEU A 74 2.21 -10.09 7.58
CA LEU A 74 3.46 -9.33 7.67
C LEU A 74 3.27 -8.15 8.62
N ILE A 75 4.10 -8.04 9.64
CA ILE A 75 4.19 -6.85 10.49
C ILE A 75 5.59 -6.27 10.31
N GLN A 76 5.69 -5.23 9.48
CA GLN A 76 6.95 -4.55 9.20
C GLN A 76 6.96 -3.22 9.95
N GLY A 77 8.08 -2.85 10.55
CA GLY A 77 8.23 -1.49 11.07
C GLY A 77 9.35 -0.68 10.46
N GLN A 78 9.23 0.63 10.61
CA GLN A 78 10.16 1.63 10.12
C GLN A 78 10.41 2.65 11.23
N LEU A 79 11.56 2.55 11.90
CA LEU A 79 11.93 3.46 12.99
C LEU A 79 12.32 4.85 12.48
N GLY A 80 12.96 4.92 11.31
CA GLY A 80 13.44 6.15 10.70
C GLY A 80 12.48 6.74 9.67
N SER A 81 13.01 7.65 8.85
CA SER A 81 12.30 8.20 7.70
C SER A 81 11.89 7.09 6.73
N ILE A 82 10.73 7.25 6.10
CA ILE A 82 10.27 6.41 5.01
C ILE A 82 10.75 7.01 3.69
N HIS A 83 11.30 6.17 2.83
CA HIS A 83 11.60 6.47 1.43
C HIS A 83 10.66 5.68 0.50
N ASP A 84 10.53 6.12 -0.75
CA ASP A 84 9.62 5.48 -1.70
C ASP A 84 9.97 4.01 -1.97
N ASP A 85 11.27 3.67 -1.95
CA ASP A 85 11.76 2.30 -2.07
C ASP A 85 11.27 1.37 -0.95
N ASP A 86 10.91 1.91 0.22
CA ASP A 86 10.45 1.11 1.36
C ASP A 86 9.07 0.49 1.10
N VAL A 87 8.23 1.14 0.28
CA VAL A 87 6.97 0.53 -0.18
C VAL A 87 7.26 -0.70 -1.05
N GLY A 88 8.24 -0.61 -1.94
CA GLY A 88 8.65 -1.75 -2.76
C GLY A 88 9.16 -2.92 -1.91
N LYS A 89 9.96 -2.64 -0.88
CA LYS A 89 10.43 -3.65 0.08
C LYS A 89 9.28 -4.28 0.86
N LEU A 90 8.30 -3.48 1.29
CA LEU A 90 7.12 -3.96 2.00
C LEU A 90 6.33 -4.96 1.14
N VAL A 91 6.05 -4.61 -0.12
CA VAL A 91 5.33 -5.48 -1.06
C VAL A 91 6.13 -6.73 -1.41
N SER A 92 7.44 -6.61 -1.62
CA SER A 92 8.32 -7.76 -1.86
C SER A 92 8.30 -8.72 -0.68
N SER A 93 8.44 -8.20 0.54
CA SER A 93 8.46 -9.03 1.76
C SER A 93 7.12 -9.71 2.00
N ALA A 94 6.00 -9.03 1.71
CA ALA A 94 4.68 -9.62 1.78
C ALA A 94 4.51 -10.75 0.76
N SER A 95 5.07 -10.59 -0.43
CA SER A 95 5.02 -11.58 -1.51
C SER A 95 5.85 -12.82 -1.18
N ASP A 96 7.03 -12.66 -0.56
CA ASP A 96 7.92 -13.76 -0.16
C ASP A 96 7.26 -14.76 0.80
N ILE A 97 6.27 -14.29 1.57
CA ILE A 97 5.55 -15.10 2.57
C ILE A 97 4.07 -15.26 2.24
N GLU A 98 3.62 -14.84 1.06
CA GLU A 98 2.21 -14.86 0.66
C GLU A 98 1.26 -14.24 1.72
N ALA A 99 1.67 -13.10 2.30
CA ALA A 99 0.88 -12.43 3.34
C ALA A 99 -0.42 -11.86 2.77
N ILE A 100 -1.53 -12.13 3.46
CA ILE A 100 -2.84 -11.52 3.14
C ILE A 100 -3.09 -10.25 3.97
N ILE A 101 -2.46 -10.12 5.13
CA ILE A 101 -2.52 -8.89 5.94
C ILE A 101 -1.11 -8.34 6.02
N ILE A 102 -0.96 -7.08 5.61
CA ILE A 102 0.29 -6.34 5.62
C ILE A 102 0.12 -5.15 6.55
N ILE A 103 0.86 -5.12 7.64
CA ILE A 103 0.84 -4.06 8.64
C ILE A 103 2.18 -3.34 8.60
N TRP A 104 2.15 -2.05 8.23
CA TRP A 104 3.33 -1.19 8.21
C TRP A 104 3.28 -0.18 9.36
N ILE A 105 4.20 -0.31 10.31
CA ILE A 105 4.28 0.49 11.53
C ILE A 105 5.42 1.49 11.41
N ALA A 106 5.14 2.79 11.45
CA ALA A 106 6.19 3.82 11.33
C ALA A 106 6.00 4.96 12.32
N SER A 107 7.04 5.77 12.54
CA SER A 107 6.90 7.00 13.34
C SER A 107 5.97 8.02 12.70
N LYS A 108 5.99 8.10 11.36
CA LYS A 108 5.14 8.96 10.55
C LYS A 108 4.97 8.34 9.16
N ILE A 109 3.74 8.27 8.67
CA ILE A 109 3.43 7.89 7.29
C ILE A 109 3.02 9.16 6.56
N SER A 110 3.76 9.50 5.50
CA SER A 110 3.46 10.71 4.72
C SER A 110 2.11 10.58 3.99
N PRO A 111 1.46 11.69 3.62
CA PRO A 111 0.25 11.64 2.80
C PRO A 111 0.47 10.90 1.45
N GLU A 112 1.67 10.97 0.89
CA GLU A 112 2.03 10.31 -0.36
C GLU A 112 2.11 8.79 -0.17
N HIS A 113 2.83 8.32 0.86
CA HIS A 113 2.92 6.89 1.19
C HIS A 113 1.55 6.32 1.58
N ARG A 114 0.75 7.06 2.34
CA ARG A 114 -0.64 6.70 2.63
C ARG A 114 -1.46 6.51 1.35
N LYS A 115 -1.36 7.44 0.40
CA LYS A 115 -2.09 7.35 -0.88
C LYS A 115 -1.70 6.09 -1.66
N VAL A 116 -0.44 5.66 -1.58
CA VAL A 116 0.01 4.40 -2.19
C VAL A 116 -0.64 3.20 -1.50
N LEU A 117 -0.66 3.15 -0.17
CA LEU A 117 -1.34 2.07 0.57
C LEU A 117 -2.85 2.04 0.29
N ASP A 118 -3.50 3.21 0.24
CA ASP A 118 -4.92 3.33 -0.11
C ASP A 118 -5.18 2.82 -1.54
N TRP A 119 -4.29 3.14 -2.49
CA TRP A 119 -4.38 2.62 -3.86
C TRP A 119 -4.18 1.10 -3.91
N LEU A 120 -3.20 0.55 -3.18
CA LEU A 120 -2.99 -0.90 -3.07
C LEU A 120 -4.24 -1.60 -2.53
N ASN A 121 -4.85 -1.06 -1.48
CA ASN A 121 -6.11 -1.56 -0.93
C ASN A 121 -7.28 -1.51 -1.93
N HIS A 122 -7.26 -0.55 -2.86
CA HIS A 122 -8.30 -0.43 -3.87
C HIS A 122 -8.17 -1.47 -4.99
N ILE A 123 -6.93 -1.82 -5.38
CA ILE A 123 -6.67 -2.73 -6.51
C ILE A 123 -6.46 -4.19 -6.09
N SER A 124 -6.21 -4.45 -4.81
CA SER A 124 -5.96 -5.80 -4.30
C SER A 124 -7.26 -6.60 -4.18
N ARG A 125 -7.12 -7.92 -4.11
CA ARG A 125 -8.23 -8.82 -3.80
C ARG A 125 -8.81 -8.50 -2.41
N THR A 126 -10.07 -8.82 -2.19
CA THR A 126 -10.82 -8.46 -0.97
C THR A 126 -10.28 -9.10 0.31
N ASP A 127 -9.56 -10.21 0.19
CA ASP A 127 -8.88 -10.92 1.27
C ASP A 127 -7.51 -10.31 1.61
N ILE A 128 -6.95 -9.46 0.75
CA ILE A 128 -5.68 -8.78 0.99
C ILE A 128 -5.94 -7.40 1.62
N GLY A 129 -5.17 -7.06 2.66
CA GLY A 129 -5.30 -5.80 3.37
C GLY A 129 -3.97 -5.18 3.77
N PHE A 130 -3.74 -3.94 3.31
CA PHE A 130 -2.64 -3.09 3.74
C PHE A 130 -3.11 -2.13 4.84
N TYR A 131 -2.36 -2.09 5.93
CA TYR A 131 -2.59 -1.21 7.07
C TYR A 131 -1.35 -0.33 7.27
N GLY A 132 -1.58 0.98 7.43
CA GLY A 132 -0.57 1.93 7.85
C GLY A 132 -0.86 2.38 9.27
N ILE A 133 0.08 2.14 10.18
CA ILE A 133 -0.03 2.47 11.60
C ILE A 133 1.10 3.43 11.97
N GLU A 134 0.75 4.57 12.54
CA GLU A 134 1.70 5.46 13.18
C GLU A 134 1.90 5.05 14.65
N LEU A 135 3.14 4.78 15.04
CA LEU A 135 3.55 4.44 16.39
C LEU A 135 4.20 5.66 17.05
N GLU A 136 3.69 6.02 18.22
CA GLU A 136 4.26 7.03 19.09
C GLU A 136 4.61 6.43 20.44
N LEU A 137 5.66 6.94 21.09
CA LEU A 137 6.00 6.59 22.46
C LEU A 137 5.76 7.78 23.38
N TRP A 138 4.97 7.56 24.42
CA TRP A 138 4.59 8.57 25.39
C TRP A 138 4.95 8.12 26.81
N ARG A 139 5.40 9.03 27.67
CA ARG A 139 5.51 8.75 29.11
C ARG A 139 4.95 9.89 29.93
N ILE A 140 4.50 9.58 31.14
CA ILE A 140 4.09 10.57 32.13
C ILE A 140 5.18 10.64 33.18
N ASP A 141 5.79 11.82 33.32
CA ASP A 141 6.92 12.06 34.22
C ASP A 141 8.09 11.08 33.99
N ASP A 142 8.24 10.11 34.89
CA ASP A 142 9.30 9.09 34.93
C ASP A 142 8.74 7.66 34.82
N SER A 143 7.50 7.50 34.34
CA SER A 143 6.93 6.20 34.00
C SER A 143 7.69 5.51 32.88
N ALA A 144 7.47 4.19 32.74
CA ALA A 144 7.85 3.50 31.51
C ALA A 144 7.16 4.15 30.28
N PRO A 145 7.83 4.22 29.12
CA PRO A 145 7.19 4.64 27.87
C PRO A 145 6.07 3.68 27.48
N ALA A 146 4.93 4.25 27.09
CA ALA A 146 3.76 3.55 26.58
C ALA A 146 3.66 3.77 25.05
N PRO A 147 3.45 2.70 24.27
CA PRO A 147 3.15 2.83 22.85
C PRO A 147 1.74 3.35 22.64
N ASN A 148 1.58 4.21 21.63
CA ASN A 148 0.30 4.68 21.12
C ASN A 148 0.26 4.37 19.62
N LEU A 149 -0.69 3.53 19.20
CA LEU A 149 -0.87 3.12 17.81
C LEU A 149 -2.03 3.90 17.20
N SER A 150 -1.81 4.52 16.04
CA SER A 150 -2.82 5.26 15.30
C SER A 150 -2.94 4.73 13.88
N ILE A 151 -4.10 4.18 13.53
CA ILE A 151 -4.34 3.69 12.16
C ILE A 151 -4.59 4.88 11.24
N VAL A 152 -3.71 5.06 10.28
CA VAL A 152 -3.80 6.15 9.29
C VAL A 152 -4.20 5.65 7.90
N CYS A 153 -4.02 4.36 7.62
CA CYS A 153 -4.49 3.68 6.43
C CYS A 153 -5.02 2.30 6.81
N GLN A 154 -6.17 1.93 6.25
CA GLN A 154 -6.76 0.61 6.40
C GLN A 154 -7.62 0.28 5.17
N PRO A 155 -7.87 -1.00 4.90
CA PRO A 155 -8.66 -1.39 3.74
C PRO A 155 -10.14 -1.08 3.96
N ASN A 156 -10.86 -0.71 2.89
CA ASN A 156 -12.26 -0.30 3.00
C ASN A 156 -13.17 -1.48 3.40
N GLN A 157 -13.90 -1.34 4.51
CA GLN A 157 -14.86 -2.35 4.97
C GLN A 157 -16.07 -2.50 4.04
N TRP A 158 -16.47 -1.45 3.30
CA TRP A 158 -17.60 -1.50 2.37
C TRP A 158 -17.33 -2.41 1.16
N ALA A 159 -16.08 -2.49 0.69
CA ALA A 159 -15.68 -3.41 -0.38
C ALA A 159 -15.52 -4.87 0.10
N ARG A 160 -15.63 -5.11 1.42
CA ARG A 160 -15.45 -6.41 2.09
C ARG A 160 -16.77 -7.10 2.45
N SER A 161 -17.87 -6.77 1.76
CA SER A 161 -19.05 -7.62 1.81
C SER A 161 -18.87 -8.77 0.80
N PRO A 162 -18.85 -10.05 1.21
CA PRO A 162 -18.76 -11.20 0.30
C PRO A 162 -20.04 -11.41 -0.55
N ASN A 163 -20.85 -10.38 -0.76
CA ASN A 163 -22.19 -10.49 -1.37
C ASN A 163 -22.29 -9.86 -2.76
N GLN A 164 -21.16 -9.67 -3.45
CA GLN A 164 -21.11 -9.29 -4.87
C GLN A 164 -20.38 -10.35 -5.69
N GLU A 165 -20.65 -11.63 -5.42
CA GLU A 165 -20.44 -12.70 -6.39
C GLU A 165 -21.79 -13.10 -6.98
N ASN A 166 -21.92 -12.94 -8.30
CA ASN A 166 -22.92 -13.52 -9.18
C ASN A 166 -24.40 -13.23 -8.90
N ASN A 167 -24.90 -12.11 -9.44
CA ASN A 167 -26.27 -12.07 -9.94
C ASN A 167 -26.36 -11.62 -11.40
N SER A 168 -25.52 -12.22 -12.24
CA SER A 168 -25.77 -12.33 -13.68
C SER A 168 -26.10 -13.78 -14.01
N GLN A 169 -27.17 -14.30 -13.39
CA GLN A 169 -27.90 -15.45 -13.91
C GLN A 169 -29.14 -14.94 -14.65
N GLU A 170 -29.08 -15.09 -15.97
CA GLU A 170 -30.17 -15.41 -16.88
C GLU A 170 -31.60 -15.02 -16.43
N MET A 171 -32.08 -13.86 -16.86
CA MET A 171 -33.51 -13.68 -17.10
C MET A 171 -33.87 -14.36 -18.43
N THR A 172 -34.18 -15.65 -18.36
CA THR A 172 -35.09 -16.29 -19.32
C THR A 172 -36.52 -16.00 -18.85
N GLY A 173 -37.34 -15.37 -19.68
CA GLY A 173 -38.72 -15.04 -19.33
C GLY A 173 -39.35 -13.95 -20.17
N THR A 174 -39.61 -14.28 -21.44
CA THR A 174 -40.78 -13.85 -22.23
C THR A 174 -41.51 -12.58 -21.78
N GLY A 175 -41.19 -11.46 -22.42
CA GLY A 175 -42.06 -10.30 -22.56
C GLY A 175 -42.35 -10.09 -24.05
N GLU A 176 -43.61 -10.27 -24.42
CA GLU A 176 -44.13 -10.10 -25.79
C GLU A 176 -43.73 -8.76 -26.39
N VAL A 177 -43.12 -8.78 -27.58
CA VAL A 177 -43.03 -7.61 -28.46
C VAL A 177 -43.71 -7.95 -29.77
N LYS A 178 -44.77 -7.18 -30.01
CA LYS A 178 -45.71 -7.23 -31.14
C LYS A 178 -44.98 -7.10 -32.48
N LEU A 179 -45.33 -7.97 -33.43
CA LEU A 179 -44.96 -7.86 -34.84
C LEU A 179 -45.47 -6.54 -35.43
N ASP A 180 -44.63 -5.90 -36.23
CA ASP A 180 -45.12 -5.16 -37.40
C ASP A 180 -44.27 -5.56 -38.62
N THR A 181 -44.94 -6.21 -39.57
CA THR A 181 -44.37 -6.71 -40.83
C THR A 181 -44.72 -5.71 -41.93
N GLN A 182 -43.71 -5.16 -42.61
CA GLN A 182 -43.88 -4.75 -43.99
C GLN A 182 -42.73 -5.25 -44.86
N GLU A 183 -43.09 -6.13 -45.78
CA GLU A 183 -42.27 -6.67 -46.86
C GLU A 183 -42.23 -5.75 -48.09
N SER A 184 -41.20 -5.99 -48.91
CA SER A 184 -41.10 -5.82 -50.38
C SER A 184 -40.31 -4.60 -50.88
N LYS A 185 -39.49 -4.63 -51.95
CA LYS A 185 -38.89 -5.67 -52.83
C LYS A 185 -38.09 -4.91 -53.91
N LYS A 186 -36.84 -5.35 -54.20
CA LYS A 186 -36.01 -5.10 -55.44
C LYS A 186 -35.71 -3.63 -55.81
N GLU A 187 -34.60 -3.22 -56.44
CA GLU A 187 -33.90 -3.71 -57.65
C GLU A 187 -32.53 -2.97 -57.80
N SER A 188 -31.46 -3.73 -58.05
CA SER A 188 -30.27 -3.53 -58.92
C SER A 188 -29.43 -2.23 -59.05
N SER A 189 -28.09 -2.46 -58.97
CA SER A 189 -26.97 -1.94 -59.81
C SER A 189 -26.42 -0.51 -59.66
N SER A 190 -25.14 -0.41 -59.28
CA SER A 190 -24.04 -0.30 -60.27
C SER A 190 -22.64 -0.25 -59.64
N GLU A 191 -21.69 -0.75 -60.41
CA GLU A 191 -20.27 -0.96 -60.16
C GLU A 191 -19.48 0.25 -59.64
N ARG A 192 -18.53 0.01 -58.74
CA ARG A 192 -17.19 0.62 -58.84
C ARG A 192 -16.10 -0.40 -58.54
N LYS A 193 -15.28 -0.66 -59.57
CA LYS A 193 -14.03 -1.40 -59.58
C LYS A 193 -12.97 -0.71 -58.69
N GLY A 194 -12.13 -1.50 -58.03
CA GLY A 194 -10.96 -1.02 -57.29
C GLY A 194 -10.10 -2.18 -56.80
N ASP A 195 -9.23 -2.63 -57.69
CA ASP A 195 -8.22 -3.68 -57.60
C ASP A 195 -7.43 -3.75 -56.26
N TRP A 196 -7.43 -4.94 -55.64
CA TRP A 196 -6.62 -5.30 -54.48
C TRP A 196 -5.39 -6.07 -54.94
N SER A 197 -4.31 -5.37 -55.25
CA SER A 197 -2.96 -5.95 -55.25
C SER A 197 -1.90 -4.85 -55.16
N LYS A 198 -0.85 -5.14 -54.37
CA LYS A 198 0.35 -4.34 -54.05
C LYS A 198 0.36 -3.66 -52.67
N ARG A 199 0.77 -4.43 -51.66
CA ARG A 199 1.47 -3.92 -50.48
C ARG A 199 2.98 -4.09 -50.69
N PRO A 200 3.81 -3.07 -50.47
CA PRO A 200 5.21 -3.25 -50.11
C PRO A 200 5.40 -3.14 -48.59
N SER A 201 6.26 -4.01 -48.08
CA SER A 201 6.74 -4.08 -46.71
C SER A 201 7.59 -2.86 -46.33
N GLU A 202 7.23 -2.14 -45.27
CA GLU A 202 8.12 -1.17 -44.63
C GLU A 202 9.01 -1.85 -43.59
N ARG A 203 10.31 -1.75 -43.85
CA ARG A 203 11.41 -2.23 -43.02
C ARG A 203 11.92 -1.04 -42.21
N LEU A 204 12.01 -1.23 -40.90
CA LEU A 204 12.59 -0.29 -39.93
C LEU A 204 14.04 0.07 -40.31
N THR A 205 14.35 1.37 -40.32
CA THR A 205 15.72 1.88 -40.29
C THR A 205 15.95 2.68 -39.00
N PRO A 206 17.12 2.57 -38.36
CA PRO A 206 17.46 3.33 -37.16
C PRO A 206 18.05 4.70 -37.52
N SER A 207 17.77 5.72 -36.71
CA SER A 207 18.39 7.06 -36.78
C SER A 207 19.60 7.20 -35.83
N PRO A 208 20.55 8.11 -36.11
CA PRO A 208 21.95 7.99 -35.68
C PRO A 208 22.31 8.73 -34.38
N GLN A 209 23.39 8.25 -33.76
CA GLN A 209 24.13 8.88 -32.65
C GLN A 209 24.78 10.21 -33.07
N GLN A 210 24.73 11.22 -32.18
CA GLN A 210 25.75 12.27 -32.11
C GLN A 210 26.27 12.42 -30.67
N LYS A 211 27.58 12.22 -30.52
CA LYS A 211 28.39 12.70 -29.40
C LYS A 211 28.81 14.14 -29.70
N SER A 212 28.79 15.01 -28.69
CA SER A 212 29.65 16.20 -28.64
C SER A 212 30.09 16.46 -27.20
N SER A 213 31.35 16.85 -27.09
CA SER A 213 32.21 16.95 -25.92
C SER A 213 32.05 18.26 -25.13
N ALA A 214 32.67 18.23 -23.94
CA ALA A 214 32.55 19.14 -22.79
C ALA A 214 33.16 20.56 -22.92
N GLN A 215 32.96 21.29 -21.80
CA GLN A 215 33.76 22.41 -21.22
C GLN A 215 33.31 23.83 -21.67
N VAL A 216 33.02 24.85 -20.82
CA VAL A 216 33.67 25.42 -19.62
C VAL A 216 32.75 26.46 -18.90
N LYS A 217 32.98 26.67 -17.58
CA LYS A 217 32.81 27.89 -16.71
C LYS A 217 31.51 28.17 -15.92
N ASP A 218 31.70 28.15 -14.59
CA ASP A 218 31.40 29.18 -13.58
C ASP A 218 30.22 30.12 -13.85
N ASP A 219 29.14 29.99 -13.05
CA ASP A 219 28.59 31.17 -12.39
C ASP A 219 27.81 30.83 -11.11
N VAL A 220 27.86 31.79 -10.19
CA VAL A 220 27.30 31.85 -8.84
C VAL A 220 25.77 31.82 -8.89
N SER A 221 25.12 31.09 -7.95
CA SER A 221 23.71 31.36 -7.65
C SER A 221 23.43 31.37 -6.15
N ILE A 222 22.71 32.41 -5.78
CA ILE A 222 22.48 32.97 -4.46
C ILE A 222 21.35 32.19 -3.77
N ARG A 223 21.48 32.04 -2.46
CA ARG A 223 20.45 31.52 -1.56
C ARG A 223 19.22 32.43 -1.55
N GLU A 224 18.03 31.88 -1.73
CA GLU A 224 16.80 32.49 -1.22
C GLU A 224 16.03 31.52 -0.32
N ASN A 225 15.95 31.90 0.95
CA ASN A 225 15.07 31.32 1.96
C ASN A 225 13.64 31.79 1.69
N PHE A 226 12.67 30.87 1.65
CA PHE A 226 11.28 31.22 1.90
C PHE A 226 10.78 30.51 3.16
N VAL A 227 10.66 31.32 4.21
CA VAL A 227 9.90 31.04 5.43
C VAL A 227 8.43 31.37 5.13
N TYR A 228 7.52 30.43 5.30
CA TYR A 228 6.09 30.72 5.40
C TYR A 228 5.64 30.51 6.84
N THR A 229 5.54 31.60 7.59
CA THR A 229 4.80 31.66 8.85
C THR A 229 3.33 31.83 8.54
N LYS A 230 2.50 30.87 8.94
CA LYS A 230 1.04 31.01 8.98
C LYS A 230 0.64 31.34 10.42
N SER A 231 0.33 32.61 10.67
CA SER A 231 -0.31 33.05 11.92
C SER A 231 -1.80 32.71 11.89
N PHE A 232 -2.32 32.36 13.07
CA PHE A 232 -3.72 32.03 13.37
C PHE A 232 -4.68 33.20 13.14
#